data_AF-A0A7J2R6E2-F1
#
_entry.id   AF-A0A7J2R6E2-F1
#
_cell.length_a   1.000
_cell.length_b   1.000
_cell.length_c   1.000
_cell.angle_alpha   90.00
_cell.angle_beta   90.00
_cell.angle_gamma   90.00
#
_symmetry.space_group_name_H-M   'P 1'
#
loop_
_entity.id
_entity.type
_entity.pdbx_description
1 polymer ?
#
loop_
_entity_poly.entity_id
_entity_poly.type
_entity_poly.pdbx_seq_one_letter_code
_entity_poly.pdbx_strand_id
1 'polypeptide(L)' 'MNPPYGREIGKWIKKGYEESLQAKLVVFLIPSRTDTIWWHDFIMKAKEIRFIEGRLKFSEYSNSAPFPSCIVIFKI' A
#
# COMPACT_ATOMS: atom_id res chain seq x y z
N MET A 1 -6.44 -3.48 3.61
CA MET A 1 -6.97 -3.37 2.24
C MET A 1 -5.87 -3.76 1.24
N ASN A 2 -6.21 -4.55 0.23
CA ASN A 2 -5.35 -4.85 -0.93
C ASN A 2 -6.03 -4.25 -2.18
N PRO A 3 -5.82 -2.95 -2.47
CA PRO A 3 -6.56 -2.26 -3.51
C PRO A 3 -6.20 -2.81 -4.90
N PRO A 4 -7.09 -2.71 -5.90
CA PRO A 4 -6.76 -3.05 -7.28
C PRO A 4 -5.51 -2.29 -7.73
N TYR A 5 -4.51 -3.02 -8.20
CA TYR A 5 -3.28 -2.43 -8.69
C TYR A 5 -3.52 -1.80 -10.07
N GLY A 6 -3.00 -0.60 -10.28
CA GLY A 6 -3.17 0.13 -11.53
C GLY A 6 -3.35 1.63 -11.31
N ARG A 7 -4.02 2.30 -12.24
CA ARG A 7 -4.19 3.76 -12.24
C ARG A 7 -4.93 4.29 -11.01
N GLU A 8 -5.83 3.48 -10.46
CA GLU A 8 -6.73 3.89 -9.38
C GLU A 8 -6.13 3.73 -7.98
N ILE A 9 -4.94 3.13 -7.85
CA ILE A 9 -4.33 2.85 -6.54
C ILE A 9 -4.16 4.12 -5.69
N GLY A 10 -3.80 5.25 -6.32
CA GLY A 10 -3.64 6.52 -5.63
C GLY A 10 -4.94 7.03 -4.99
N LYS A 11 -6.10 6.75 -5.58
CA LYS A 11 -7.40 7.14 -5.01
C LYS A 11 -7.72 6.34 -3.74
N TRP A 12 -7.41 5.04 -3.75
CA TRP A 12 -7.57 4.17 -2.57
C TRP A 12 -6.62 4.56 -1.44
N ILE A 13 -5.37 4.88 -1.77
CA ILE A 13 -4.39 5.35 -0.80
C ILE A 13 -4.84 6.66 -0.17
N LYS A 14 -5.25 7.64 -0.98
CA LYS A 14 -5.79 8.91 -0.48
C LYS A 14 -6.96 8.68 0.47
N LYS A 15 -7.95 7.88 0.05
CA LYS A 15 -9.12 7.56 0.88
C LYS A 15 -8.71 6.91 2.21
N GLY A 16 -7.81 5.93 2.18
CA GLY A 16 -7.38 5.25 3.41
C GLY A 16 -6.57 6.15 4.34
N TYR A 17 -5.76 7.06 3.80
CA TYR A 17 -5.11 8.10 4.60
C TYR A 17 -6.14 9.03 5.26
N GLU A 18 -7.10 9.56 4.50
CA GLU A 18 -8.18 10.43 5.04
C GLU A 18 -9.02 9.72 6.10
N GLU A 19 -9.35 8.45 5.89
CA GLU A 19 -10.06 7.63 6.90
C GLU A 19 -9.24 7.41 8.17
N SER A 20 -7.91 7.26 8.04
CA SER A 20 -7.04 7.08 9.20
C SER A 20 -7.01 8.29 10.12
N LEU A 21 -7.17 9.50 9.57
CA LEU A 21 -7.27 10.75 10.34
C LEU A 21 -8.54 10.81 11.21
N GLN A 22 -9.51 9.92 10.99
CA GLN A 22 -10.74 9.81 11.77
C GLN A 22 -10.67 8.66 12.80
N ALA A 23 -9.49 8.44 13.38
CA ALA A 23 -9.19 7.43 14.40
C ALA A 23 -9.38 5.98 13.94
N LYS A 24 -9.19 5.70 12.65
CA LYS A 24 -9.23 4.34 12.09
C LYS A 24 -7.81 3.82 11.90
N LEU A 25 -7.58 2.58 12.34
CA LEU A 25 -6.41 1.82 11.89
C LEU A 25 -6.64 1.41 10.44
N VAL A 26 -5.80 1.90 9.53
CA VAL A 26 -5.86 1.53 8.12
C VAL A 26 -4.57 0.84 7.73
N VAL A 27 -4.69 -0.41 7.28
CA VAL A 27 -3.56 -1.24 6.85
C VAL A 27 -3.69 -1.52 5.36
N PHE A 28 -2.63 -1.29 4.60
CA PHE A 28 -2.56 -1.55 3.16
C PHE A 28 -1.51 -2.62 2.83
N LEU A 29 -1.81 -3.46 1.84
CA LEU A 29 -0.82 -4.24 1.09
C LEU A 29 -0.73 -3.62 -0.31
N ILE A 30 0.44 -3.09 -0.68
CA ILE A 30 0.64 -2.40 -1.96
C ILE A 30 2.00 -2.72 -2.59
N PRO A 31 2.16 -2.50 -3.90
CA PRO A 31 3.47 -2.50 -4.52
C PRO A 31 4.34 -1.36 -3.97
N SER A 32 5.61 -1.62 -3.72
CA SER A 32 6.58 -0.63 -3.20
C SER A 32 7.06 0.30 -4.32
N ARG A 33 6.14 1.09 -4.89
CA ARG A 33 6.41 2.09 -5.93
C ARG A 33 6.75 3.43 -5.31
N THR A 34 7.94 3.48 -4.71
CA THR A 34 8.42 4.62 -3.92
C THR A 34 8.60 5.90 -4.74
N ASP A 35 8.57 5.80 -6.07
CA ASP A 35 8.74 6.88 -7.06
C ASP A 35 7.43 7.61 -7.42
N THR A 36 6.28 7.08 -7.01
CA THR A 36 4.98 7.60 -7.45
C THR A 36 4.49 8.80 -6.62
N ILE A 37 3.71 9.68 -7.24
CA ILE A 37 3.14 10.87 -6.58
C ILE A 37 2.35 10.48 -5.31
N TRP A 38 1.44 9.50 -5.41
CA TRP A 38 0.64 9.07 -4.26
C TRP A 38 1.48 8.46 -3.13
N TRP A 39 2.67 7.94 -3.44
CA TRP A 39 3.61 7.50 -2.40
C TRP A 39 4.10 8.68 -1.59
N HIS A 40 4.62 9.71 -2.25
CA HIS A 40 5.14 10.90 -1.60
C HIS A 40 4.03 11.71 -0.91
N ASP A 41 2.85 11.82 -1.52
CA ASP A 41 1.74 12.60 -0.99
C ASP A 41 1.10 11.97 0.26
N PHE A 42 1.08 10.64 0.36
CA PHE A 42 0.32 9.93 1.41
C PHE A 42 1.14 8.87 2.16
N ILE A 43 1.80 7.95 1.46
CA ILE A 43 2.48 6.80 2.10
C ILE A 43 3.62 7.27 3.01
N MET A 44 4.35 8.32 2.62
CA MET A 44 5.42 8.90 3.46
C MET A 44 4.92 9.45 4.80
N LYS A 45 3.61 9.64 4.97
CA LYS A 45 2.97 10.07 6.22
C LYS A 45 2.51 8.89 7.08
N ALA A 46 2.71 7.65 6.63
CA ALA A 46 2.31 6.46 7.37
C ALA A 46 3.08 6.32 8.67
N LYS A 47 2.43 5.73 9.68
CA LYS A 47 3.08 5.45 10.97
C LYS A 47 4.13 4.36 10.82
N GLU A 48 3.86 3.38 9.95
CA GLU A 48 4.78 2.30 9.65
C GLU A 48 4.74 1.94 8.18
N ILE A 49 5.91 1.59 7.63
CA ILE A 49 6.08 0.94 6.33
C ILE A 49 6.94 -0.29 6.57
N ARG A 50 6.38 -1.47 6.33
CA ARG A 50 7.08 -2.75 6.52
C ARG A 50 7.29 -3.40 5.16
N PHE A 51 8.53 -3.38 4.67
CA PHE A 51 8.87 -4.03 3.42
C PHE A 51 8.81 -5.55 3.57
N ILE A 52 8.34 -6.23 2.53
CA ILE A 52 8.28 -7.69 2.47
C ILE A 52 9.50 -8.16 1.67
N GLU A 53 10.30 -9.02 2.28
CA GLU A 53 11.43 -9.64 1.58
C GLU A 53 10.94 -10.59 0.48
N GLY A 54 11.53 -10.49 -0.71
CA GLY A 54 11.17 -11.31 -1.87
C GLY A 54 9.99 -10.78 -2.70
N ARG A 55 9.30 -11.70 -3.39
CA ARG A 55 8.12 -11.41 -4.21
C ARG A 55 6.96 -12.27 -3.75
N LEU A 56 5.83 -11.63 -3.48
CA LEU A 56 4.62 -12.33 -3.07
C LEU A 56 4.14 -13.27 -4.17
N LYS A 57 3.78 -14.49 -3.79
CA LYS A 57 3.07 -15.44 -4.65
C LYS A 57 1.64 -15.55 -4.16
N PHE A 58 0.70 -15.15 -5.00
CA PHE A 58 -0.72 -15.29 -4.72
C PHE A 58 -1.17 -16.68 -5.17
N SER A 59 -2.00 -17.35 -4.36
CA SER A 59 -2.38 -18.77 -4.58
C SER A 59 -3.03 -19.05 -5.93
N GLU A 60 -3.67 -18.05 -6.52
CA GLU A 60 -4.36 -18.14 -7.82
C GLU A 60 -3.41 -18.02 -9.03
N TYR A 61 -2.12 -17.76 -8.81
CA TYR A 61 -1.16 -17.50 -9.87
C TYR A 61 0.07 -18.40 -9.76
N SER A 62 0.54 -18.90 -10.91
CA SER A 62 1.72 -19.76 -10.98
C SER A 62 3.02 -19.02 -10.65
N ASN A 63 3.08 -17.74 -11.05
CA ASN A 63 4.25 -16.88 -10.89
C ASN A 63 4.08 -15.90 -9.73
N SER A 64 5.19 -15.53 -9.11
CA SER A 64 5.22 -14.44 -8.13
C SER A 64 4.91 -13.10 -8.80
N ALA A 65 4.38 -12.16 -8.01
CA ALA A 65 4.13 -10.81 -8.45
C ALA A 65 5.40 -10.17 -9.02
N PRO A 66 5.33 -9.47 -10.17
CA PRO A 66 6.51 -8.90 -10.81
C PRO A 66 7.03 -7.63 -10.11
N PHE A 67 6.48 -7.26 -8.95
CA PHE A 67 6.80 -6.05 -8.21
C PHE A 67 7.07 -6.35 -6.73
N PRO A 68 7.94 -5.57 -6.07
CA PRO A 68 8.10 -5.63 -4.61
C PRO A 68 6.80 -5.18 -3.92
N SER A 69 6.60 -5.61 -2.69
CA SER A 69 5.43 -5.22 -1.89
C SER A 69 5.81 -4.79 -0.48
N CYS A 70 4.97 -3.95 0.11
CA CYS A 70 5.07 -3.56 1.50
C CYS A 70 3.70 -3.49 2.16
N ILE A 71 3.71 -3.59 3.49
CA ILE A 71 2.58 -3.23 4.33
C ILE A 71 2.73 -1.77 4.75
N VAL A 72 1.67 -0.98 4.59
CA VAL A 72 1.62 0.40 5.04
C VAL A 72 0.56 0.53 6.12
N ILE A 73 0.91 1.12 7.25
CA ILE A 73 0.01 1.28 8.40
C ILE A 73 -0.17 2.76 8.68
N PHE A 74 -1.40 3.24 8.51
CA PHE A 74 -1.83 4.53 9.01
C PHE A 74 -2.53 4.36 10.35
N LYS A 75 -2.13 5.18 11.33
CA LYS A 75 -2.69 5.22 12.68
C LYS A 75 -2.43 6.63 13.24
N ILE A 76 -3.41 7.18 13.97
CA ILE A 76 -3.23 8.42 14.76
C ILE A 76 -2.23 8.18 15.89
#